data_AF-A0A433P7Q6-F1
#
_entry.id   AF-A0A433P7Q6-F1
#
_cell.length_a   1.000
_cell.length_b   1.000
_cell.length_c   1.000
_cell.angle_alpha   90.00
_cell.angle_beta   90.00
_cell.angle_gamma   90.00
#
_symmetry.space_group_name_H-M   'P 1'
#
loop_
_entity.id
_entity.type
_entity.pdbx_description
1 polymer ?
#
loop_
_entity_poly.entity_id
_entity_poly.type
_entity_poly.pdbx_seq_one_letter_code
_entity_poly.pdbx_strand_id
1 'polypeptide(L)' 'MQYIQAFDNVWSKIFGKQRGWLIIKPADLMEAHAEELAQIETLDNGKGITYSHAANVPEAIQCFCYYAD' A
#
# COMPACT_ATOMS: atom_id res chain seq x y z
N MET A 1 16.51 -6.36 21.04
CA MET A 1 15.07 -6.54 21.34
C MET A 1 14.13 -5.43 20.83
N GLN A 2 14.59 -4.32 20.23
CA GLN A 2 13.74 -3.14 20.01
C GLN A 2 12.78 -3.20 18.78
N TYR A 3 12.85 -4.25 17.96
CA TYR A 3 12.16 -4.31 16.66
C TYR A 3 10.68 -4.73 16.72
N ILE A 4 10.19 -5.30 17.83
CA ILE A 4 8.82 -5.83 17.94
C ILE A 4 7.87 -4.94 18.76
N GLN A 5 8.32 -3.76 19.21
CA GLN A 5 7.53 -2.88 20.08
C GLN A 5 6.17 -2.51 19.48
N ALA A 6 6.10 -2.25 18.16
CA ALA A 6 4.84 -1.97 17.48
C ALA A 6 3.91 -3.20 17.45
N PHE A 7 4.47 -4.40 17.26
CA PHE A 7 3.72 -5.65 17.28
C PHE A 7 3.17 -5.92 18.68
N ASP A 8 4.02 -5.95 19.71
CA ASP A 8 3.65 -6.32 21.08
C ASP A 8 2.65 -5.33 21.71
N ASN A 9 2.76 -4.04 21.38
CA ASN A 9 2.03 -3.00 22.11
C ASN A 9 0.87 -2.36 21.35
N VAL A 10 0.90 -2.33 20.02
CA VAL A 10 -0.07 -1.56 19.22
C VAL A 10 -0.77 -2.46 18.20
N TRP A 11 -0.07 -2.92 17.17
CA TRP A 11 -0.68 -3.55 15.99
C TRP A 11 -1.40 -4.87 16.31
N SER A 12 -0.81 -5.73 17.16
CA SER A 12 -1.44 -6.99 17.57
C SER A 12 -2.71 -6.79 18.39
N LYS A 13 -2.84 -5.64 19.08
CA LYS A 13 -3.97 -5.32 19.97
C LYS A 13 -5.16 -4.68 19.26
N ILE A 14 -5.00 -4.24 18.00
CA ILE A 14 -6.08 -3.67 17.20
C ILE A 14 -6.99 -4.80 16.71
N PHE A 15 -8.31 -4.63 16.80
CA PHE A 15 -9.25 -5.65 16.33
C PHE A 15 -9.15 -5.85 14.81
N GLY A 16 -9.37 -7.07 14.31
CA GLY A 16 -9.20 -7.41 12.89
C GLY A 16 -9.89 -6.43 11.94
N LYS A 17 -11.17 -6.12 12.19
CA LYS A 17 -11.93 -5.14 11.40
C LYS A 17 -11.33 -3.73 11.42
N GLN A 18 -10.80 -3.30 12.56
CA GLN A 18 -10.15 -1.99 12.68
C GLN A 18 -8.82 -1.97 11.93
N ARG A 19 -8.07 -3.08 11.89
CA ARG A 19 -6.87 -3.18 11.05
C ARG A 19 -7.24 -3.08 9.57
N GLY A 20 -8.31 -3.74 9.13
CA GLY A 20 -8.83 -3.60 7.77
C GLY A 20 -9.07 -2.13 7.38
N TRP A 21 -9.77 -1.39 8.23
CA TRP A 21 -10.00 0.05 8.05
C TRP A 21 -8.73 0.92 8.07
N LEU A 22 -7.64 0.44 8.67
CA LEU A 22 -6.35 1.13 8.63
C LEU A 22 -5.57 0.79 7.36
N ILE A 23 -5.69 -0.45 6.87
CA ILE A 23 -5.02 -0.94 5.65
C ILE A 23 -5.64 -0.31 4.39
N ILE A 24 -6.94 -0.02 4.38
CA ILE A 24 -7.60 0.62 3.23
C ILE A 24 -7.15 2.08 3.01
N LYS A 25 -6.76 2.80 4.07
CA LYS A 25 -6.38 4.23 3.97
C LYS A 25 -5.17 4.47 3.06
N PRO A 26 -4.09 3.66 3.15
CA PRO A 26 -3.02 3.68 2.16
C PRO A 26 -3.51 3.47 0.72
N ALA A 27 -4.49 2.59 0.48
CA ALA A 27 -5.02 2.37 -0.88
C ALA A 27 -5.64 3.65 -1.44
N ASP A 28 -6.46 4.36 -0.64
CA ASP A 28 -7.05 5.65 -1.03
C ASP A 28 -5.97 6.70 -1.35
N LEU A 29 -4.91 6.75 -0.54
CA LEU A 29 -3.78 7.67 -0.77
C LEU A 29 -2.98 7.27 -2.02
N MET A 30 -2.76 5.98 -2.23
CA MET A 30 -2.07 5.49 -3.43
C MET A 30 -2.85 5.82 -4.69
N GLU A 31 -4.18 5.71 -4.67
CA GLU A 31 -5.03 6.12 -5.78
C GLU A 31 -4.94 7.64 -6.04
N ALA A 32 -4.98 8.46 -4.97
CA ALA A 32 -4.81 9.91 -5.08
C ALA A 32 -3.44 10.33 -5.64
N HIS A 33 -2.41 9.50 -5.45
CA HIS A 33 -1.04 9.74 -5.90
C HIS A 33 -0.59 8.79 -7.03
N ALA A 34 -1.53 8.17 -7.75
CA ALA A 34 -1.21 7.07 -8.67
C ALA A 34 -0.25 7.47 -9.79
N GLU A 35 -0.38 8.68 -10.33
CA GLU A 35 0.52 9.23 -11.36
C GLU A 35 1.95 9.39 -10.83
N GLU A 36 2.11 9.98 -9.65
CA GLU A 36 3.42 10.19 -9.02
C GLU A 36 4.10 8.84 -8.71
N LEU A 37 3.34 7.88 -8.18
CA LEU A 37 3.83 6.53 -7.92
C LEU A 37 4.28 5.82 -9.21
N ALA A 38 3.55 5.99 -10.31
CA ALA A 38 3.91 5.39 -11.60
C ALA A 38 5.19 6.02 -12.17
N GLN A 39 5.36 7.33 -12.03
CA GLN A 39 6.58 8.04 -12.43
C GLN A 39 7.79 7.57 -11.61
N ILE A 40 7.65 7.45 -10.28
CA ILE A 40 8.72 6.94 -9.40
C ILE A 40 9.08 5.50 -9.78
N GLU A 41 8.10 4.62 -9.98
CA GLU A 41 8.34 3.22 -10.39
C GLU A 41 9.09 3.14 -11.72
N THR A 42 8.73 3.99 -12.69
CA THR A 42 9.44 4.07 -13.97
C THR A 42 10.86 4.59 -13.83
N LEU A 43 11.09 5.61 -13.00
CA LEU A 43 12.42 6.18 -12.79
C LEU A 43 13.36 5.24 -12.05
N ASP A 44 12.84 4.49 -11.07
CA ASP A 44 13.63 3.59 -10.22
C ASP A 44 13.86 2.22 -10.88
N ASN A 45 12.80 1.62 -11.44
CA ASN A 45 12.85 0.26 -12.00
C ASN A 45 13.02 0.21 -13.53
N GLY A 46 12.90 1.35 -14.22
CA GLY A 46 13.08 1.45 -15.68
C GLY A 46 11.94 0.89 -16.54
N LYS A 47 10.82 0.49 -15.93
CA LYS A 47 9.63 0.03 -16.64
C LYS A 47 8.98 1.18 -17.41
N GLY A 48 8.43 0.92 -18.58
CA GLY A 48 7.74 1.96 -19.36
C GLY A 48 6.56 2.54 -18.59
N ILE A 49 6.40 3.87 -18.63
CA ILE A 49 5.38 4.60 -17.84
C ILE A 49 3.96 4.06 -18.05
N THR A 50 3.62 3.65 -19.28
CA THR A 50 2.34 3.02 -19.57
C THR A 50 2.11 1.76 -18.74
N TYR A 51 3.14 0.93 -18.53
CA TYR A 51 3.04 -0.29 -17.75
C TYR A 51 2.98 0.00 -16.24
N SER A 52 3.80 0.93 -15.75
CA SER A 52 3.77 1.36 -14.34
C SER A 52 2.38 1.90 -13.96
N HIS A 53 1.80 2.74 -14.82
CA HIS A 53 0.49 3.35 -14.62
C HIS A 53 -0.67 2.36 -14.80
N ALA A 54 -0.62 1.48 -15.82
CA ALA A 54 -1.76 0.61 -16.14
C ALA A 54 -1.77 -0.72 -15.35
N ALA A 55 -0.62 -1.14 -14.80
CA ALA A 55 -0.50 -2.42 -14.11
C ALA A 55 0.10 -2.26 -12.71
N ASN A 56 1.36 -1.80 -12.58
CA ASN A 56 2.06 -1.89 -11.30
C ASN A 56 1.38 -1.13 -10.15
N VAL A 57 1.02 0.14 -10.37
CA VAL A 57 0.35 0.94 -9.35
C VAL A 57 -1.07 0.41 -9.07
N PRO A 58 -1.93 0.14 -10.08
CA PRO A 58 -3.24 -0.46 -9.85
C PRO A 58 -3.21 -1.80 -9.11
N GLU A 59 -2.29 -2.71 -9.47
CA GLU A 59 -2.14 -4.01 -8.81
C GLU A 59 -1.73 -3.85 -7.34
N ALA A 60 -0.83 -2.90 -7.04
CA ALA A 60 -0.45 -2.59 -5.68
C ALA A 60 -1.64 -2.06 -4.86
N ILE A 61 -2.42 -1.12 -5.40
CA ILE A 61 -3.65 -0.62 -4.75
C ILE A 61 -4.62 -1.77 -4.46
N GLN A 62 -4.86 -2.63 -5.45
CA GLN A 62 -5.79 -3.74 -5.32
C GLN A 62 -5.34 -4.77 -4.29
N CYS A 63 -4.02 -4.96 -4.12
CA CYS A 63 -3.45 -5.77 -3.06
C CYS A 63 -3.82 -5.24 -1.66
N PHE A 64 -3.71 -3.93 -1.43
CA PHE A 64 -4.15 -3.32 -0.16
C PHE A 64 -5.65 -3.53 0.07
N CYS A 65 -6.48 -3.33 -0.96
CA CYS A 65 -7.93 -3.56 -0.87
C CYS A 65 -8.24 -5.02 -0.50
N TYR A 66 -7.57 -5.98 -1.13
CA TYR A 66 -7.77 -7.41 -0.86
C TYR A 66 -7.43 -7.80 0.59
N TYR A 67 -6.35 -7.26 1.16
CA TYR A 67 -5.95 -7.56 2.53
C TYR A 67 -6.65 -6.71 3.61
N ALA A 68 -7.48 -5.75 3.21
CA ALA A 68 -8.26 -4.93 4.12
C ALA A 68 -9.56 -5.61 4.61
N ASP A 69 -10.03 -6.64 3.92
CA ASP A 69 -11.19 -7.45 4.29
C ASP A 69 -10.84 -8.58 5.29
#